data_AF-A0A5C6NDE2-F1
#
_entry.id   AF-A0A5C6NDE2-F1
#
_cell.length_a   1.000
_cell.length_b   1.000
_cell.length_c   1.000
_cell.angle_alpha   90.00
_cell.angle_beta   90.00
_cell.angle_gamma   90.00
#
_symmetry.space_group_name_H-M   'P 1'
#
loop_
_entity.id
_entity.type
_entity.pdbx_description
1 polymer ?
#
loop_
_entity_poly.entity_id
_entity_poly.type
_entity_poly.pdbx_seq_one_letter_code
_entity_poly.pdbx_strand_id
1 'polypeptide(L)'
;MKTRITSKHFEWQAFINGRWVPIENDYVIEAHYTQPGAKQIKLNTSSGCVCVDFDLLHGTNMTSQCSPNIRRTCNLPPGQTEDMAWYFRDNQLWKEYGRQSSGTFPSSVSSKDIELQFLQNPQGSISFTVGSTGYTLDFASMSQINITTGMARNVRRRPKLQSLGAPRWQFLDFDGVWKDYSRDYNRCNVASCDIELLYRQNLQKMSFATWSFEYEISFTSMTQQNLETNTMRKIRRLEQ
;
A
#
# COMPACT_ATOMS: atom_id res chain seq x y z
N MET A 1 1.45 -37.24 -2.45
CA MET A 1 1.98 -35.92 -2.85
C MET A 1 0.96 -34.86 -2.47
N LYS A 2 1.21 -34.08 -1.41
CA LYS A 2 0.33 -32.97 -1.02
C LYS A 2 0.78 -31.73 -1.79
N THR A 3 0.01 -31.34 -2.80
CA THR A 3 0.11 -30.04 -3.45
C THR A 3 -0.08 -28.98 -2.37
N ARG A 4 0.98 -28.24 -2.05
CA ARG A 4 0.91 -27.02 -1.24
C ARG A 4 0.17 -25.99 -2.08
N ILE A 5 -1.16 -25.92 -1.93
CA ILE A 5 -1.94 -24.76 -2.40
C ILE A 5 -1.65 -23.66 -1.40
N THR A 6 -0.52 -22.96 -1.57
CA THR A 6 -0.37 -21.64 -0.95
C THR A 6 -1.29 -20.72 -1.74
N SER A 7 -2.51 -20.46 -1.24
CA SER A 7 -3.43 -19.54 -1.88
C SER A 7 -2.87 -18.12 -1.79
N LYS A 8 -2.06 -17.77 -2.77
CA LYS A 8 -1.52 -16.43 -2.91
C LYS A 8 -2.66 -15.54 -3.43
N HIS A 9 -3.16 -14.65 -2.57
CA HIS A 9 -4.28 -13.76 -2.91
C HIS A 9 -3.92 -12.77 -4.01
N PHE A 10 -2.65 -12.36 -4.10
CA PHE A 10 -2.17 -11.44 -5.12
C PHE A 10 -0.91 -11.97 -5.77
N GLU A 11 -0.92 -12.13 -7.09
CA GLU A 11 0.24 -12.61 -7.85
C GLU A 11 0.55 -11.70 -9.03
N TRP A 12 1.80 -11.30 -9.15
CA TRP A 12 2.30 -10.56 -10.30
C TRP A 12 2.95 -11.50 -11.29
N GLN A 13 2.64 -11.27 -12.57
CA GLN A 13 3.11 -12.09 -13.67
C GLN A 13 3.68 -11.20 -14.77
N ALA A 14 4.73 -11.68 -15.42
CA ALA A 14 5.32 -11.09 -16.61
C ALA A 14 4.94 -11.90 -17.84
N PHE A 15 4.70 -11.22 -18.96
CA PHE A 15 4.43 -11.86 -20.24
C PHE A 15 5.73 -12.15 -20.98
N ILE A 16 6.19 -13.39 -20.91
CA ILE A 16 7.48 -13.84 -21.45
C ILE A 16 7.19 -14.98 -22.44
N ASN A 17 7.72 -14.89 -23.65
CA ASN A 17 7.60 -15.92 -24.69
C ASN A 17 6.14 -16.38 -24.94
N GLY A 18 5.20 -15.43 -24.97
CA GLY A 18 3.79 -15.73 -25.23
C GLY A 18 3.00 -16.29 -24.03
N ARG A 19 3.59 -16.32 -22.83
CA ARG A 19 2.94 -16.86 -21.62
C ARG A 19 3.09 -15.92 -20.42
N TRP A 20 2.12 -15.94 -19.53
CA TRP A 20 2.21 -15.27 -18.23
C TRP A 20 2.97 -16.17 -17.25
N VAL A 21 4.11 -15.66 -16.76
CA VAL A 21 4.99 -16.36 -15.83
C VAL A 21 5.02 -15.59 -14.51
N PRO A 22 4.90 -16.26 -13.34
CA PRO A 22 5.04 -15.61 -12.04
C PRO A 22 6.38 -14.90 -11.90
N ILE A 23 6.36 -13.69 -11.33
CA ILE A 23 7.59 -12.93 -11.06
C ILE A 23 8.17 -13.38 -9.72
N GLU A 24 9.46 -13.73 -9.72
CA GLU A 24 10.20 -14.01 -8.49
C GLU A 24 10.21 -12.77 -7.58
N ASN A 25 9.99 -12.98 -6.29
CA ASN A 25 9.93 -11.91 -5.28
C ASN A 25 8.88 -10.82 -5.57
N ASP A 26 7.77 -11.18 -6.23
CA ASP A 26 6.70 -10.23 -6.53
C ASP A 26 6.03 -9.59 -5.32
N TYR A 27 6.20 -10.16 -4.12
CA TYR A 27 5.82 -9.53 -2.87
C TYR A 27 6.47 -8.14 -2.67
N VAL A 28 7.64 -7.89 -3.27
CA VAL A 28 8.28 -6.57 -3.29
C VAL A 28 7.51 -5.61 -4.20
N ILE A 29 7.05 -6.10 -5.36
CA ILE A 29 6.20 -5.31 -6.27
C ILE A 29 4.92 -4.93 -5.55
N GLU A 30 4.28 -5.90 -4.88
CA GLU A 30 3.05 -5.70 -4.13
C GLU A 30 3.23 -4.65 -3.01
N ALA A 31 4.27 -4.79 -2.20
CA ALA A 31 4.56 -3.86 -1.11
C ALA A 31 4.83 -2.42 -1.59
N HIS A 32 5.45 -2.26 -2.77
CA HIS A 32 5.60 -0.95 -3.39
C HIS A 32 4.29 -0.46 -4.02
N TYR A 33 3.53 -1.34 -4.67
CA TYR A 33 2.25 -1.00 -5.29
C TYR A 33 1.22 -0.53 -4.28
N THR A 34 1.28 -0.96 -3.02
CA THR A 34 0.36 -0.45 -1.98
C THR A 34 0.73 0.95 -1.51
N GLN A 35 1.91 1.49 -1.88
CA GLN A 35 2.37 2.81 -1.43
C GLN A 35 1.94 3.91 -2.42
N PRO A 36 1.22 4.95 -1.97
CA PRO A 36 0.84 6.05 -2.85
C PRO A 36 2.04 6.88 -3.29
N GLY A 37 3.16 6.86 -2.57
CA GLY A 37 4.41 7.53 -2.98
C GLY A 37 5.13 6.84 -4.13
N ALA A 38 4.99 5.51 -4.25
CA ALA A 38 5.70 4.73 -5.25
C ALA A 38 5.10 4.96 -6.65
N LYS A 39 5.94 5.43 -7.56
CA LYS A 39 5.60 5.55 -8.99
C LYS A 39 5.93 4.28 -9.75
N GLN A 40 7.11 3.72 -9.52
CA GLN A 40 7.62 2.58 -10.27
C GLN A 40 8.56 1.74 -9.42
N ILE A 41 8.81 0.50 -9.86
CA ILE A 41 9.86 -0.37 -9.33
C ILE A 41 10.60 -1.05 -10.49
N LYS A 42 11.90 -1.27 -10.31
CA LYS A 42 12.72 -2.11 -11.18
C LYS A 42 13.28 -3.28 -10.37
N LEU A 43 13.10 -4.49 -10.86
CA LEU A 43 13.57 -5.72 -10.23
C LEU A 43 14.39 -6.53 -11.22
N ASN A 44 15.56 -6.98 -10.80
CA ASN A 44 16.32 -7.98 -11.54
C ASN A 44 15.83 -9.36 -11.10
N THR A 45 15.32 -10.13 -12.04
CA THR A 45 14.90 -11.52 -11.85
C THR A 45 15.89 -12.45 -12.54
N SER A 46 15.81 -13.75 -12.25
CA SER A 46 16.54 -14.78 -12.99
C SER A 46 16.29 -14.73 -14.51
N SER A 47 15.13 -14.20 -14.92
CA SER A 47 14.69 -14.08 -16.32
C SER A 47 14.92 -12.69 -16.94
N GLY A 48 15.61 -11.78 -16.22
CA GLY A 48 15.92 -10.43 -16.69
C GLY A 48 15.33 -9.32 -15.83
N CYS A 49 15.48 -8.07 -16.28
CA CYS A 49 14.98 -6.89 -15.58
C CYS A 49 13.49 -6.66 -15.86
N VAL A 50 12.70 -6.54 -14.80
CA VAL A 50 11.27 -6.26 -14.82
C VAL A 50 11.06 -4.84 -14.28
N CYS A 51 10.41 -3.98 -15.06
CA CYS A 51 10.06 -2.63 -14.64
C CYS A 51 8.53 -2.46 -14.61
N VAL A 52 8.00 -2.08 -13.45
CA VAL A 52 6.56 -1.87 -13.23
C VAL A 52 6.35 -0.38 -12.98
N ASP A 53 5.54 0.28 -13.82
CA ASP A 53 5.03 1.62 -13.53
C ASP A 53 3.62 1.48 -12.93
N PHE A 54 3.49 1.86 -11.66
CA PHE A 54 2.25 1.75 -10.88
C PHE A 54 1.17 2.74 -11.30
N ASP A 55 1.54 3.83 -11.99
CA ASP A 55 0.58 4.82 -12.51
C ASP A 55 -0.07 4.37 -13.83
N LEU A 56 0.52 3.38 -14.51
CA LEU A 56 -0.09 2.72 -15.66
C LEU A 56 -1.05 1.59 -15.26
N LEU A 57 -1.11 1.26 -13.97
CA LEU A 57 -1.92 0.15 -13.49
C LEU A 57 -3.37 0.57 -13.21
N HIS A 58 -4.14 0.80 -14.28
CA HIS A 58 -5.59 0.97 -14.21
C HIS A 58 -6.31 -0.29 -14.74
N GLY A 59 -6.87 -1.13 -13.86
CA GLY A 59 -7.65 -2.33 -14.27
C GLY A 59 -6.87 -3.65 -14.25
N THR A 60 -7.16 -4.58 -15.18
CA THR A 60 -6.60 -5.96 -15.21
C THR A 60 -5.64 -6.24 -16.38
N ASN A 61 -5.55 -5.34 -17.37
CA ASN A 61 -4.65 -5.49 -18.52
C ASN A 61 -3.80 -4.24 -18.67
N MET A 62 -2.47 -4.39 -18.63
CA MET A 62 -1.54 -3.26 -18.67
C MET A 62 -0.41 -3.51 -19.66
N THR A 63 -0.15 -2.49 -20.48
CA THR A 63 1.07 -2.34 -21.27
C THR A 63 2.04 -1.47 -20.49
N SER A 64 3.05 -2.10 -19.90
CA SER A 64 4.23 -1.38 -19.42
C SER A 64 4.98 -0.85 -20.64
N GLN A 65 5.51 0.38 -20.59
CA GLN A 65 6.48 0.86 -21.60
C GLN A 65 7.79 0.05 -21.55
N CYS A 66 8.00 -0.74 -20.49
CA CYS A 66 9.10 -1.68 -20.39
C CYS A 66 8.61 -3.09 -20.76
N SER A 67 9.32 -3.75 -21.68
CA SER A 67 9.18 -5.19 -21.88
C SER A 67 9.75 -5.92 -20.66
N PRO A 68 9.10 -6.98 -20.13
CA PRO A 68 7.84 -7.60 -20.57
C PRO A 68 6.56 -6.91 -20.04
N ASN A 69 5.40 -7.15 -20.68
CA ASN A 69 4.10 -6.75 -20.12
C ASN A 69 3.89 -7.37 -18.73
N ILE A 70 3.23 -6.65 -17.83
CA ILE A 70 3.04 -7.06 -16.45
C ILE A 70 1.56 -7.03 -16.12
N ARG A 71 1.09 -8.02 -15.34
CA ARG A 71 -0.24 -7.98 -14.73
C ARG A 71 -0.19 -8.38 -13.27
N ARG A 72 -1.17 -7.88 -12.52
CA ARG A 72 -1.48 -8.31 -11.16
C ARG A 72 -2.79 -9.10 -11.20
N THR A 73 -2.78 -10.28 -10.62
CA THR A 73 -3.98 -11.12 -10.46
C THR A 73 -4.42 -11.08 -9.01
N CYS A 74 -5.74 -11.03 -8.80
CA CYS A 74 -6.38 -11.01 -7.50
C CYS A 74 -7.26 -12.26 -7.38
N ASN A 75 -6.89 -13.16 -6.48
CA ASN A 75 -7.56 -14.43 -6.22
C ASN A 75 -8.20 -14.40 -4.82
N LEU A 76 -9.05 -13.40 -4.58
CA LEU A 76 -9.83 -13.33 -3.36
C LEU A 76 -11.01 -14.32 -3.42
N PRO A 77 -11.40 -14.94 -2.28
CA PRO A 77 -12.59 -15.79 -2.21
C PRO A 77 -13.86 -15.07 -2.70
N PRO A 78 -14.85 -15.80 -3.23
CA PRO A 78 -16.13 -15.23 -3.63
C PRO A 78 -16.77 -14.40 -2.49
N GLY A 79 -17.18 -13.18 -2.79
CA GLY A 79 -17.77 -12.25 -1.82
C GLY A 79 -16.77 -11.36 -1.08
N GLN A 80 -15.46 -11.52 -1.31
CA GLN A 80 -14.44 -10.57 -0.85
C GLN A 80 -14.01 -9.64 -1.98
N THR A 81 -13.89 -8.35 -1.65
CA THR A 81 -13.36 -7.32 -2.55
C THR A 81 -12.16 -6.65 -1.89
N GLU A 82 -11.15 -6.38 -2.70
CA GLU A 82 -9.99 -5.61 -2.28
C GLU A 82 -10.44 -4.19 -1.86
N ASP A 83 -10.00 -3.73 -0.68
CA ASP A 83 -10.25 -2.36 -0.22
C ASP A 83 -9.25 -1.42 -0.89
N MET A 84 -9.79 -0.47 -1.65
CA MET A 84 -9.02 0.48 -2.44
C MET A 84 -9.03 1.85 -1.76
N ALA A 85 -7.84 2.39 -1.58
CA ALA A 85 -7.65 3.76 -1.13
C ALA A 85 -7.42 4.70 -2.30
N TRP A 86 -7.94 5.91 -2.15
CA TRP A 86 -7.70 7.01 -3.06
C TRP A 86 -6.91 8.09 -2.33
N TYR A 87 -5.89 8.62 -3.00
CA TYR A 87 -5.00 9.62 -2.44
C TYR A 87 -4.85 10.82 -3.37
N PHE A 88 -4.77 12.02 -2.81
CA PHE A 88 -4.37 13.23 -3.53
C PHE A 88 -3.00 13.72 -3.06
N ARG A 89 -2.26 14.35 -3.96
CA ARG A 89 -0.95 14.94 -3.65
C ARG A 89 -1.11 16.37 -3.14
N ASP A 90 -0.57 16.64 -1.96
CA ASP A 90 -0.60 17.93 -1.28
C ASP A 90 0.76 18.19 -0.63
N ASN A 91 1.45 19.25 -1.02
CA ASN A 91 2.79 19.62 -0.53
C ASN A 91 3.77 18.43 -0.45
N GLN A 92 3.89 17.67 -1.55
CA GLN A 92 4.72 16.46 -1.67
C GLN A 92 4.25 15.22 -0.90
N LEU A 93 3.21 15.33 -0.06
CA LEU A 93 2.63 14.22 0.67
C LEU A 93 1.40 13.67 -0.05
N TRP A 94 1.19 12.37 0.07
CA TRP A 94 -0.04 11.72 -0.39
C TRP A 94 -1.01 11.60 0.78
N LYS A 95 -2.21 12.18 0.63
CA LYS A 95 -3.26 12.19 1.64
C LYS A 95 -4.46 11.39 1.17
N GLU A 96 -4.96 10.52 2.04
CA GLU A 96 -6.12 9.67 1.73
C GLU A 96 -7.43 10.46 1.78
N TYR A 97 -8.31 10.28 0.80
CA TYR A 97 -9.64 10.89 0.81
C TYR A 97 -10.49 10.35 1.96
N GLY A 98 -11.14 11.25 2.69
CA GLY A 98 -11.98 10.94 3.84
C GLY A 98 -11.22 10.72 5.15
N ARG A 99 -9.88 10.71 5.14
CA ARG A 99 -9.06 10.57 6.35
C ARG A 99 -8.64 11.96 6.85
N GLN A 100 -9.35 12.43 7.88
CA GLN A 100 -9.18 13.78 8.41
C GLN A 100 -7.95 13.89 9.30
N SER A 101 -7.16 14.96 9.09
CA SER A 101 -6.21 15.45 10.09
C SER A 101 -6.89 16.46 11.01
N SER A 102 -6.47 16.54 12.28
CA SER A 102 -6.95 17.57 13.20
C SER A 102 -6.73 18.96 12.59
N GLY A 103 -7.81 19.74 12.39
CA GLY A 103 -7.75 21.10 11.85
C GLY A 103 -8.06 21.26 10.36
N THR A 104 -8.39 20.18 9.64
CA THR A 104 -8.87 20.27 8.24
C THR A 104 -10.39 20.09 8.14
N PHE A 105 -11.05 20.84 7.25
CA PHE A 105 -12.47 20.66 6.97
C PHE A 105 -12.74 19.24 6.42
N PRO A 106 -13.89 18.63 6.77
CA PRO A 106 -14.25 17.32 6.25
C PRO A 106 -14.47 17.39 4.73
N SER A 107 -13.98 16.36 4.05
CA SER A 107 -14.34 16.07 2.66
C SER A 107 -15.75 15.48 2.61
N SER A 108 -16.56 15.89 1.63
CA SER A 108 -17.89 15.32 1.39
C SER A 108 -17.84 13.90 0.78
N VAL A 109 -16.66 13.42 0.41
CA VAL A 109 -16.42 12.07 -0.11
C VAL A 109 -15.28 11.37 0.63
N SER A 110 -15.40 10.06 0.79
CA SER A 110 -14.35 9.16 1.26
C SER A 110 -13.75 8.35 0.10
N SER A 111 -12.61 7.68 0.34
CA SER A 111 -12.03 6.74 -0.63
C SER A 111 -13.03 5.66 -1.08
N LYS A 112 -13.93 5.23 -0.19
CA LYS A 112 -14.96 4.23 -0.50
C LYS A 112 -16.00 4.77 -1.49
N ASP A 113 -16.44 6.02 -1.30
CA ASP A 113 -17.41 6.66 -2.19
C ASP A 113 -16.80 6.88 -3.58
N ILE A 114 -15.53 7.31 -3.62
CA ILE A 114 -14.78 7.48 -4.86
C ILE A 114 -14.64 6.15 -5.61
N GLU A 115 -14.27 5.08 -4.91
CA GLU A 115 -14.12 3.75 -5.51
C GLU A 115 -15.42 3.25 -6.14
N LEU A 116 -16.57 3.44 -5.47
CA LEU A 116 -17.88 3.07 -6.00
C LEU A 116 -18.18 3.79 -7.33
N GLN A 117 -17.84 5.07 -7.44
CA GLN A 117 -18.04 5.86 -8.65
C GLN A 117 -17.06 5.47 -9.77
N PHE A 118 -15.80 5.22 -9.41
CA PHE A 118 -14.80 4.76 -10.36
C PHE A 118 -15.18 3.42 -11.00
N LEU A 119 -15.69 2.47 -10.22
CA LEU A 119 -16.13 1.17 -10.74
C LEU A 119 -17.31 1.27 -11.71
N GLN A 120 -18.14 2.32 -11.61
CA GLN A 120 -19.23 2.57 -12.54
C GLN A 120 -18.75 3.21 -13.84
N ASN A 121 -17.82 4.18 -13.76
CA ASN A 121 -17.28 4.85 -14.93
C ASN A 121 -15.80 5.25 -14.71
N PRO A 122 -14.84 4.38 -15.08
CA PRO A 122 -13.40 4.66 -14.93
C PRO A 122 -12.88 5.83 -15.77
N GLN A 123 -13.66 6.31 -16.75
CA GLN A 123 -13.33 7.46 -17.60
C GLN A 123 -14.17 8.70 -17.23
N GLY A 124 -14.94 8.61 -16.14
CA GLY A 124 -15.80 9.68 -15.66
C GLY A 124 -15.09 10.63 -14.71
N SER A 125 -15.90 11.48 -14.09
CA SER A 125 -15.48 12.38 -13.03
C SER A 125 -16.57 12.52 -11.98
N ILE A 126 -16.19 12.98 -10.80
CA ILE A 126 -17.11 13.29 -9.70
C ILE A 126 -16.83 14.68 -9.15
N SER A 127 -17.85 15.35 -8.62
CA SER A 127 -17.70 16.61 -7.92
C SER A 127 -17.93 16.42 -6.42
N PHE A 128 -17.14 17.11 -5.60
CA PHE A 128 -17.22 17.04 -4.15
C PHE A 128 -16.74 18.35 -3.51
N THR A 129 -16.92 18.49 -2.20
CA THR A 129 -16.48 19.68 -1.46
C THR A 129 -15.58 19.33 -0.29
N VAL A 130 -14.69 20.27 0.04
CA VAL A 130 -13.94 20.27 1.31
C VAL A 130 -14.18 21.62 1.96
N GLY A 131 -15.01 21.63 3.02
CA GLY A 131 -15.58 22.87 3.55
C GLY A 131 -16.43 23.59 2.47
N SER A 132 -16.11 24.85 2.18
CA SER A 132 -16.77 25.64 1.13
C SER A 132 -16.13 25.51 -0.26
N THR A 133 -15.00 24.80 -0.38
CA THR A 133 -14.26 24.71 -1.64
C THR A 133 -14.75 23.51 -2.46
N GLY A 134 -15.13 23.77 -3.72
CA GLY A 134 -15.54 22.74 -4.67
C GLY A 134 -14.37 22.16 -5.47
N TYR A 135 -14.42 20.85 -5.69
CA TYR A 135 -13.43 20.11 -6.47
C TYR A 135 -14.11 19.16 -7.45
N THR A 136 -13.44 18.90 -8.57
CA THR A 136 -13.73 17.81 -9.48
C THR A 136 -12.59 16.81 -9.44
N LEU A 137 -12.90 15.53 -9.28
CA LEU A 137 -11.96 14.43 -9.44
C LEU A 137 -12.23 13.77 -10.80
N ASP A 138 -11.27 13.85 -11.71
CA ASP A 138 -11.28 13.20 -13.01
C ASP A 138 -10.48 11.89 -12.94
N PHE A 139 -11.16 10.78 -13.24
CA PHE A 139 -10.59 9.44 -13.17
C PHE A 139 -9.68 9.12 -14.36
N ALA A 140 -9.97 9.66 -15.54
CA ALA A 140 -9.18 9.41 -16.74
C ALA A 140 -7.80 10.07 -16.63
N SER A 141 -7.76 11.32 -16.15
CA SER A 141 -6.52 12.07 -15.95
C SER A 141 -5.88 11.84 -14.58
N MET A 142 -6.51 11.05 -13.70
CA MET A 142 -6.08 10.81 -12.32
C MET A 142 -5.72 12.13 -11.61
N SER A 143 -6.63 13.11 -11.68
CA SER A 143 -6.38 14.47 -11.22
C SER A 143 -7.58 15.06 -10.47
N GLN A 144 -7.30 15.74 -9.36
CA GLN A 144 -8.25 16.58 -8.65
C GLN A 144 -8.06 18.04 -9.07
N ILE A 145 -9.14 18.72 -9.46
CA ILE A 145 -9.13 20.10 -9.94
C ILE A 145 -9.95 20.96 -9.00
N ASN A 146 -9.38 22.05 -8.50
CA ASN A 146 -10.13 23.07 -7.77
C ASN A 146 -10.99 23.86 -8.74
N ILE A 147 -12.32 23.88 -8.52
CA ILE A 147 -13.27 24.49 -9.46
C ILE A 147 -13.09 26.02 -9.53
N THR A 148 -12.71 26.66 -8.42
CA THR A 148 -12.52 28.11 -8.34
C THR A 148 -11.20 28.56 -8.95
N THR A 149 -10.11 27.85 -8.67
CA THR A 149 -8.76 28.30 -9.06
C THR A 149 -8.21 27.59 -10.31
N GLY A 150 -8.84 26.51 -10.76
CA GLY A 150 -8.35 25.65 -11.84
C GLY A 150 -7.10 24.84 -11.48
N MET A 151 -6.56 24.97 -10.26
CA MET A 151 -5.35 24.25 -9.87
C MET A 151 -5.62 22.75 -9.78
N ALA A 152 -4.77 21.97 -10.44
CA ALA A 152 -4.83 20.52 -10.45
C ALA A 152 -3.83 19.90 -9.45
N ARG A 153 -4.20 18.76 -8.88
CA ARG A 153 -3.38 17.91 -8.01
C ARG A 153 -3.44 16.48 -8.50
N ASN A 154 -2.31 15.79 -8.49
CA ASN A 154 -2.26 14.38 -8.88
C ASN A 154 -3.03 13.52 -7.88
N VAL A 155 -3.66 12.48 -8.41
CA VAL A 155 -4.41 11.49 -7.65
C VAL A 155 -3.87 10.09 -7.94
N ARG A 156 -3.92 9.21 -6.94
CA ARG A 156 -3.54 7.81 -7.06
C ARG A 156 -4.56 6.92 -6.39
N ARG A 157 -4.91 5.84 -7.09
CA ARG A 157 -5.66 4.69 -6.57
C ARG A 157 -4.67 3.59 -6.22
N ARG A 158 -4.74 3.06 -5.00
CA ARG A 158 -3.85 2.02 -4.52
C ARG A 158 -4.64 1.05 -3.64
N PRO A 159 -4.37 -0.26 -3.71
CA PRO A 159 -4.95 -1.17 -2.74
C PRO A 159 -4.45 -0.78 -1.36
N LYS A 160 -5.39 -0.72 -0.40
CA LYS A 160 -4.99 -0.81 0.99
C LYS A 160 -4.46 -2.22 1.15
N LEU A 161 -3.29 -2.33 1.74
CA LEU A 161 -2.84 -3.63 2.17
C LEU A 161 -3.80 -4.12 3.27
N GLN A 162 -4.82 -4.86 2.85
CA GLN A 162 -5.80 -5.41 3.76
C GLN A 162 -5.14 -6.52 4.57
N SER A 163 -5.36 -6.48 5.89
CA SER A 163 -5.13 -7.60 6.80
C SER A 163 -6.17 -8.71 6.58
N LEU A 164 -6.33 -9.18 5.34
CA LEU A 164 -7.13 -10.35 5.02
C LEU A 164 -6.15 -11.50 4.77
N GLY A 165 -5.82 -12.20 5.86
CA GLY A 165 -4.85 -13.29 5.85
C GLY A 165 -3.38 -12.85 5.90
N ALA A 166 -3.12 -11.54 6.02
CA ALA A 166 -1.76 -11.04 6.15
C ALA A 166 -1.29 -11.15 7.61
N PRO A 167 -0.09 -11.69 7.86
CA PRO A 167 0.43 -11.83 9.20
C PRO A 167 0.51 -10.49 9.91
N ARG A 168 -0.11 -10.42 11.09
CA ARG A 168 -0.17 -9.20 11.88
C ARG A 168 1.01 -9.16 12.84
N TRP A 169 1.71 -8.05 12.87
CA TRP A 169 2.80 -7.84 13.81
C TRP A 169 2.36 -6.92 14.95
N GLN A 170 2.69 -7.32 16.17
CA GLN A 170 2.37 -6.58 17.37
C GLN A 170 3.57 -6.45 18.30
N PHE A 171 3.60 -5.40 19.12
CA PHE A 171 4.51 -5.25 20.24
C PHE A 171 3.75 -5.19 21.56
N LEU A 172 4.37 -5.69 22.63
CA LEU A 172 3.84 -5.59 23.98
C LEU A 172 4.20 -4.22 24.54
N ASP A 173 3.21 -3.38 24.83
CA ASP A 173 3.41 -2.07 25.43
C ASP A 173 3.56 -2.16 26.95
N PHE A 174 3.97 -1.07 27.60
CA PHE A 174 4.24 -1.03 29.05
C PHE A 174 2.97 -1.22 29.90
N ASP A 175 1.80 -1.00 29.32
CA ASP A 175 0.49 -1.30 29.92
C ASP A 175 0.14 -2.81 29.89
N GLY A 176 1.02 -3.65 29.31
CA GLY A 176 0.79 -5.08 29.15
C GLY A 176 -0.15 -5.42 27.99
N VAL A 177 -0.54 -4.46 27.17
CA VAL A 177 -1.42 -4.65 26.02
C VAL A 177 -0.60 -4.79 24.74
N TRP A 178 -0.99 -5.75 23.90
CA TRP A 178 -0.42 -5.90 22.57
C TRP A 178 -0.98 -4.85 21.62
N LYS A 179 -0.09 -4.07 20.99
CA LYS A 179 -0.44 -3.02 20.03
C LYS A 179 0.08 -3.36 18.64
N ASP A 180 -0.72 -3.04 17.63
CA ASP A 180 -0.39 -3.29 16.22
C ASP A 180 0.70 -2.32 15.75
N TYR A 181 1.62 -2.82 14.94
CA TYR A 181 2.43 -1.93 14.12
C TYR A 181 1.57 -1.35 13.01
N SER A 182 1.15 -0.11 13.20
CA SER A 182 0.39 0.67 12.24
C SER A 182 1.18 1.91 11.83
N ARG A 183 1.36 2.09 10.51
CA ARG A 183 1.93 3.33 9.99
C ARG A 183 0.98 4.49 10.29
N ASP A 184 1.50 5.45 11.03
CA ASP A 184 0.87 6.73 11.28
C ASP A 184 1.86 7.79 10.80
N TYR A 185 1.51 8.49 9.73
CA TYR A 185 2.37 9.49 9.07
C TYR A 185 2.92 10.55 10.05
N ASN A 186 2.30 10.72 11.22
CA ASN A 186 2.75 11.64 12.26
C ASN A 186 3.39 10.96 13.48
N ARG A 187 3.36 9.63 13.62
CA ARG A 187 3.82 8.95 14.85
C ARG A 187 4.74 7.75 14.62
N CYS A 188 4.68 7.08 13.48
CA CYS A 188 5.44 5.87 13.22
C CYS A 188 5.58 5.60 11.71
N ASN A 189 6.81 5.41 11.23
CA ASN A 189 7.07 5.14 9.80
C ASN A 189 6.90 3.67 9.39
N VAL A 190 6.70 2.74 10.35
CA VAL A 190 6.59 1.30 10.09
C VAL A 190 5.17 0.76 10.29
N ALA A 191 4.73 -0.14 9.41
CA ALA A 191 3.54 -0.97 9.55
C ALA A 191 3.89 -2.46 9.60
N SER A 192 2.93 -3.28 10.05
CA SER A 192 3.05 -4.76 10.10
C SER A 192 3.55 -5.38 8.79
N CYS A 193 3.20 -4.78 7.66
CA CYS A 193 3.61 -5.25 6.35
C CYS A 193 5.08 -5.01 6.01
N ASP A 194 5.64 -3.89 6.48
CA ASP A 194 7.05 -3.58 6.30
C ASP A 194 7.88 -4.59 7.11
N ILE A 195 7.40 -4.91 8.32
CA ILE A 195 8.00 -5.90 9.21
C ILE A 195 7.91 -7.30 8.61
N GLU A 196 6.73 -7.70 8.12
CA GLU A 196 6.54 -9.00 7.46
C GLU A 196 7.40 -9.15 6.21
N LEU A 197 7.53 -8.08 5.41
CA LEU A 197 8.36 -8.06 4.21
C LEU A 197 9.82 -8.39 4.54
N LEU A 198 10.39 -7.71 5.55
CA LEU A 198 11.78 -7.89 5.95
C LEU A 198 11.99 -9.23 6.67
N TYR A 199 11.03 -9.66 7.48
CA TYR A 199 11.06 -10.98 8.12
C TYR A 199 11.11 -12.12 7.10
N ARG A 200 10.27 -12.08 6.06
CA ARG A 200 10.27 -13.10 4.98
C ARG A 200 11.54 -13.13 4.14
N GLN A 201 12.30 -12.03 4.12
CA GLN A 201 13.61 -11.97 3.47
C GLN A 201 14.72 -12.64 4.30
N ASN A 202 14.39 -13.27 5.44
CA ASN A 202 15.35 -13.84 6.39
C ASN A 202 16.36 -12.79 6.91
N LEU A 203 15.97 -11.52 6.94
CA LEU A 203 16.75 -10.52 7.64
C LEU A 203 16.74 -10.84 9.13
N GLN A 204 17.86 -10.55 9.80
CA GLN A 204 17.95 -10.77 11.25
C GLN A 204 17.35 -9.62 12.04
N LYS A 205 17.35 -8.41 11.48
CA LYS A 205 16.89 -7.20 12.14
C LYS A 205 16.45 -6.12 11.16
N MET A 206 15.72 -5.12 11.67
CA MET A 206 15.36 -3.90 10.95
C MET A 206 15.31 -2.72 11.91
N SER A 207 15.52 -1.51 11.41
CA SER A 207 15.38 -0.28 12.22
C SER A 207 14.24 0.58 11.69
N PHE A 208 13.59 1.31 12.59
CA PHE A 208 12.52 2.24 12.24
C PHE A 208 12.46 3.38 13.26
N ALA A 209 11.75 4.46 12.92
CA ALA A 209 11.68 5.65 13.75
C ALA A 209 10.23 6.04 14.03
N THR A 210 9.98 6.46 15.26
CA THR A 210 8.79 7.21 15.65
C THR A 210 9.13 8.70 15.71
N TRP A 211 8.17 9.56 16.07
CA TRP A 211 8.48 10.98 16.31
C TRP A 211 9.63 11.14 17.30
N SER A 212 9.57 10.40 18.41
CA SER A 212 10.38 10.69 19.59
C SER A 212 11.59 9.78 19.75
N PHE A 213 11.60 8.62 19.09
CA PHE A 213 12.58 7.57 19.36
C PHE A 213 12.85 6.72 18.13
N GLU A 214 14.10 6.28 18.00
CA GLU A 214 14.51 5.20 17.09
C GLU A 214 14.41 3.83 17.76
N TYR A 215 14.05 2.84 16.96
CA TYR A 215 13.87 1.46 17.38
C TYR A 215 14.55 0.49 16.42
N GLU A 216 15.00 -0.63 16.98
CA GLU A 216 15.43 -1.81 16.22
C GLU A 216 14.53 -3.00 16.56
N ILE A 217 14.04 -3.69 15.55
CA ILE A 217 13.40 -5.00 15.67
C ILE A 217 14.45 -6.05 15.37
N SER A 218 14.60 -7.01 16.27
CA SER A 218 15.33 -8.24 16.05
C SER A 218 14.34 -9.38 15.82
N PHE A 219 14.41 -9.96 14.62
CA PHE A 219 13.58 -11.10 14.22
C PHE A 219 14.03 -12.40 14.89
N THR A 220 15.32 -12.50 15.22
CA THR A 220 15.89 -13.68 15.89
C THR A 220 15.41 -13.79 17.34
N SER A 221 15.40 -12.67 18.08
CA SER A 221 14.97 -12.64 19.47
C SER A 221 13.49 -12.31 19.64
N MET A 222 12.79 -11.95 18.55
CA MET A 222 11.40 -11.47 18.59
C MET A 222 11.22 -10.34 19.60
N THR A 223 12.10 -9.33 19.51
CA THR A 223 12.08 -8.14 20.36
C THR A 223 12.22 -6.86 19.56
N GLN A 224 11.62 -5.80 20.08
CA GLN A 224 11.89 -4.41 19.69
C GLN A 224 12.68 -3.74 20.81
N GLN A 225 13.76 -3.04 20.47
CA GLN A 225 14.58 -2.26 21.39
C GLN A 225 14.50 -0.77 21.03
N ASN A 226 14.26 0.07 22.02
CA ASN A 226 14.44 1.51 21.91
C ASN A 226 15.94 1.83 21.96
N LEU A 227 16.48 2.52 20.95
CA LEU A 227 17.92 2.75 20.84
C LEU A 227 18.45 3.82 21.80
N GLU A 228 17.59 4.67 22.35
CA GLU A 228 17.98 5.73 23.29
C GLU A 228 17.94 5.25 24.73
N THR A 229 16.91 4.49 25.09
CA THR A 229 16.68 4.04 26.48
C THR A 229 17.10 2.59 26.73
N ASN A 230 17.45 1.85 25.67
CA ASN A 230 17.71 0.41 25.70
C ASN A 230 16.55 -0.45 26.26
N THR A 231 15.35 0.12 26.38
CA THR A 231 14.18 -0.65 26.81
C THR A 231 13.78 -1.63 25.71
N MET A 232 13.56 -2.88 26.10
CA MET A 232 13.12 -3.94 25.20
C MET A 232 11.66 -4.30 25.41
N ARG A 233 10.97 -4.57 24.31
CA ARG A 233 9.58 -5.03 24.26
C ARG A 233 9.51 -6.31 23.46
N LYS A 234 8.64 -7.23 23.87
CA LYS A 234 8.36 -8.44 23.10
C LYS A 234 7.55 -8.09 21.86
N ILE A 235 7.83 -8.75 20.75
CA ILE A 235 7.02 -8.66 19.53
C ILE A 235 6.43 -10.03 19.19
N ARG A 236 5.34 -10.05 18.44
CA ARG A 236 4.75 -11.29 17.94
C ARG A 236 4.19 -11.12 16.54
N ARG A 237 4.22 -12.22 15.81
CA ARG A 237 3.60 -12.40 14.51
C ARG A 237 2.38 -13.30 14.68
N LEU A 238 1.22 -12.85 14.23
CA LEU A 238 -0.02 -13.60 14.27
C LEU A 238 -0.39 -13.98 12.83
N GLU A 239 -0.48 -15.28 12.55
CA GLU A 239 -1.12 -15.78 11.34
C GLU A 239 -2.63 -15.52 11.44
N GLN A 240 -3.26 -15.18 10.32
CA GLN A 240 -4.70 -14.95 10.23
C GLN A 240 -5.40 -16.07 9.46
#